data_AF-A0ABF7RNW1-F1
#
_entry.id   AF-A0ABF7RNW1-F1
#
_cell.length_a   1.000
_cell.length_b   1.000
_cell.length_c   1.000
_cell.angle_alpha   90.00
_cell.angle_beta   90.00
_cell.angle_gamma   90.00
#
_symmetry.space_group_name_H-M   'P 1'
#
loop_
_entity.id
_entity.type
_entity.pdbx_description
1 polymer ?
#
loop_
_entity_poly.entity_id
_entity_poly.type
_entity_poly.pdbx_seq_one_letter_code
_entity_poly.pdbx_strand_id
1 'polypeptide(L)'
;MPDVILEKVRVIYQMYQNGDLGDTTLPEDSNPHLDPSTNENALYFTLPMALNYQRNSYTLWENALKTYKDPETSFVFIPAKVITAGYESVQKALTKYRLALQKNKQTDIWLKLCQTFIEFSDGSVIKFANNLDNDVNKIRHFMQKEAKKKFPYLSGNKLCNYWLYVLSKYTAIPLKNTNNIYIAADRHVIRASYKLGLITKEQMESSKVQTSVISAWAKELQGTEFVPTNLQNPLWLWSRNDFKDLD
;
A
#
# COMPACT_ATOMS: atom_id res chain seq x y z
N MET A 1 18.53 28.78 -2.47
CA MET A 1 18.18 27.91 -3.63
C MET A 1 17.77 26.47 -3.27
N PRO A 2 17.81 26.00 -2.01
CA PRO A 2 17.07 24.80 -1.59
C PRO A 2 15.52 24.98 -1.52
N ASP A 3 15.00 26.20 -1.61
CA ASP A 3 13.60 26.44 -1.20
C ASP A 3 12.53 26.32 -2.30
N VAL A 4 12.88 26.42 -3.58
CA VAL A 4 11.86 26.53 -4.66
C VAL A 4 11.06 25.22 -4.86
N ILE A 5 11.72 24.05 -4.75
CA ILE A 5 11.02 22.77 -4.89
C ILE A 5 10.11 22.55 -3.67
N LEU A 6 10.62 22.80 -2.46
CA LEU A 6 9.84 22.64 -1.24
C LEU A 6 8.65 23.60 -1.15
N GLU A 7 8.80 24.85 -1.59
CA GLU A 7 7.68 25.81 -1.71
C GLU A 7 6.59 25.26 -2.63
N LYS A 8 6.95 24.79 -3.83
CA LYS A 8 6.01 24.17 -4.77
C LYS A 8 5.34 22.93 -4.19
N VAL A 9 6.10 22.11 -3.46
CA VAL A 9 5.58 20.92 -2.78
C VAL A 9 4.56 21.30 -1.72
N ARG A 10 4.80 22.35 -0.93
CA ARG A 10 3.83 22.86 0.06
C ARG A 10 2.54 23.31 -0.61
N VAL A 11 2.64 24.04 -1.74
CA VAL A 11 1.47 24.45 -2.53
C VAL A 11 0.69 23.23 -3.04
N ILE A 12 1.36 22.26 -3.67
CA ILE A 12 0.71 21.02 -4.15
C ILE A 12 0.04 20.27 -3.00
N TYR A 13 0.71 20.19 -1.85
CA TYR A 13 0.15 19.53 -0.67
C TYR A 13 -1.08 20.28 -0.16
N GLN A 14 -1.06 21.61 -0.11
CA GLN A 14 -2.20 22.41 0.31
C GLN A 14 -3.37 22.28 -0.67
N MET A 15 -3.13 22.30 -1.97
CA MET A 15 -4.14 22.03 -3.00
C MET A 15 -4.77 20.64 -2.81
N TYR A 16 -3.96 19.63 -2.47
CA TYR A 16 -4.47 18.30 -2.14
C TYR A 16 -5.38 18.32 -0.91
N GLN A 17 -4.98 18.99 0.18
CA GLN A 17 -5.80 19.11 1.39
C GLN A 17 -7.11 19.84 1.14
N ASN A 18 -7.12 20.83 0.23
CA ASN A 18 -8.29 21.60 -0.14
C ASN A 18 -9.24 20.88 -1.12
N GLY A 19 -8.82 19.73 -1.69
CA GLY A 19 -9.57 19.05 -2.76
C GLY A 19 -9.42 19.71 -4.14
N ASP A 20 -8.48 20.65 -4.29
CA ASP A 20 -8.25 21.40 -5.53
C ASP A 20 -7.67 20.55 -6.68
N LEU A 21 -7.19 19.34 -6.35
CA LEU A 21 -6.65 18.36 -7.28
C LEU A 21 -7.68 17.30 -7.71
N GLY A 22 -8.97 17.56 -7.51
CA GLY A 22 -10.05 16.68 -7.92
C GLY A 22 -10.34 15.56 -6.91
N ASP A 23 -10.90 14.45 -7.38
CA ASP A 23 -11.29 13.33 -6.52
C ASP A 23 -10.05 12.70 -5.85
N THR A 24 -9.98 12.85 -4.53
CA THR A 24 -8.91 12.33 -3.68
C THR A 24 -9.18 10.92 -3.17
N THR A 25 -10.31 10.31 -3.56
CA THR A 25 -10.71 8.97 -3.12
C THR A 25 -9.66 7.96 -3.54
N LEU A 26 -9.12 7.24 -2.56
CA LEU A 26 -8.18 6.17 -2.78
C LEU A 26 -8.90 4.83 -2.97
N PRO A 27 -8.24 3.86 -3.62
CA PRO A 27 -8.80 2.52 -3.76
C PRO A 27 -9.21 1.93 -2.40
N GLU A 28 -8.35 2.09 -1.39
CA GLU A 28 -8.55 1.61 -0.02
C GLU A 28 -9.73 2.29 0.71
N ASP A 29 -10.23 3.44 0.24
CA ASP A 29 -11.41 4.08 0.85
C ASP A 29 -12.69 3.25 0.62
N SER A 30 -12.67 2.30 -0.33
CA SER A 30 -13.68 1.24 -0.44
C SER A 30 -13.45 0.15 0.63
N ASN A 31 -13.88 0.44 1.85
CA ASN A 31 -13.67 -0.42 3.02
C ASN A 31 -14.90 -0.47 3.95
N PRO A 32 -14.95 -1.42 4.90
CA PRO A 32 -16.08 -1.57 5.84
C PRO A 32 -16.12 -0.53 6.98
N HIS A 33 -15.19 0.41 7.05
CA HIS A 33 -15.06 1.42 8.11
C HIS A 33 -14.95 0.81 9.52
N LEU A 34 -14.17 -0.27 9.64
CA LEU A 34 -13.88 -0.93 10.92
C LEU A 34 -13.00 -0.03 11.80
N ASP A 35 -13.05 -0.29 13.11
CA ASP A 35 -12.18 0.39 14.07
C ASP A 35 -10.70 0.16 13.70
N PRO A 36 -9.93 1.23 13.44
CA PRO A 36 -8.52 1.14 13.05
C PRO A 36 -7.62 0.38 14.03
N SER A 37 -8.00 0.28 15.30
CA SER A 37 -7.25 -0.43 16.35
C SER A 37 -7.45 -1.95 16.34
N THR A 38 -8.42 -2.44 15.58
CA THR A 38 -8.76 -3.87 15.57
C THR A 38 -7.89 -4.67 14.62
N ASN A 39 -7.63 -5.92 15.01
CA ASN A 39 -6.95 -6.86 14.13
C ASN A 39 -7.78 -7.22 12.88
N GLU A 40 -9.11 -7.16 12.99
CA GLU A 40 -10.01 -7.37 11.86
C GLU A 40 -9.78 -6.33 10.76
N ASN A 41 -9.67 -5.04 11.14
CA ASN A 41 -9.34 -3.98 10.21
C ASN A 41 -7.95 -4.18 9.58
N ALA A 42 -6.94 -4.54 10.39
CA ALA A 42 -5.59 -4.80 9.87
C ALA A 42 -5.55 -5.99 8.90
N LEU A 43 -6.33 -7.05 9.14
CA LEU A 43 -6.48 -8.20 8.24
C LEU A 43 -7.20 -7.80 6.94
N TYR A 44 -8.27 -7.00 7.04
CA TYR A 44 -9.00 -6.49 5.88
C TYR A 44 -8.07 -5.74 4.92
N PHE A 45 -7.15 -4.93 5.44
CA PHE A 45 -6.20 -4.20 4.58
C PHE A 45 -5.00 -5.04 4.13
N THR A 46 -4.67 -6.12 4.84
CA THR A 46 -3.49 -6.94 4.55
C THR A 46 -3.74 -7.99 3.48
N LEU A 47 -4.83 -8.75 3.59
CA LEU A 47 -5.06 -9.91 2.72
C LEU A 47 -5.36 -9.52 1.26
N PRO A 48 -6.28 -8.57 0.95
CA PRO A 48 -6.50 -8.07 -0.40
C PRO A 48 -5.26 -7.44 -1.03
N MET A 49 -4.42 -6.76 -0.23
CA MET A 49 -3.20 -6.12 -0.74
C MET A 49 -2.24 -7.13 -1.39
N ALA A 50 -2.17 -8.36 -0.86
CA ALA A 50 -1.39 -9.42 -1.49
C ALA A 50 -1.89 -9.77 -2.91
N LEU A 51 -3.15 -9.51 -3.23
CA LEU A 51 -3.73 -9.73 -4.55
C LEU A 51 -3.72 -8.47 -5.44
N ASN A 52 -3.14 -7.35 -4.98
CA ASN A 52 -3.06 -6.08 -5.70
C ASN A 52 -1.91 -6.00 -6.72
N TYR A 53 -1.61 -7.14 -7.36
CA TYR A 53 -0.56 -7.24 -8.37
C TYR A 53 -1.17 -7.26 -9.78
N GLN A 54 -0.68 -6.39 -10.67
CA GLN A 54 -1.07 -6.34 -12.09
C GLN A 54 -2.59 -6.28 -12.32
N ARG A 55 -3.30 -5.50 -11.50
CA ARG A 55 -4.75 -5.28 -11.64
C ARG A 55 -5.11 -3.84 -11.30
N ASN A 56 -6.36 -3.47 -11.57
CA ASN A 56 -6.92 -2.22 -11.10
C ASN A 56 -7.18 -2.31 -9.58
N SER A 57 -6.63 -1.36 -8.83
CA SER A 57 -6.73 -1.33 -7.36
C SER A 57 -8.14 -0.96 -6.89
N TYR A 58 -8.83 -0.04 -7.56
CA TYR A 58 -10.20 0.36 -7.19
C TYR A 58 -11.15 -0.84 -7.26
N THR A 59 -11.12 -1.59 -8.37
CA THR A 59 -11.97 -2.78 -8.51
C THR A 59 -11.57 -3.91 -7.55
N LEU A 60 -10.31 -3.99 -7.14
CA LEU A 60 -9.89 -4.93 -6.08
C LEU A 60 -10.61 -4.61 -4.76
N TRP A 61 -10.54 -3.36 -4.30
CA TRP A 61 -11.09 -2.97 -3.00
C TRP A 61 -12.61 -2.95 -2.99
N GLU A 62 -13.25 -2.52 -4.07
CA GLU A 62 -14.70 -2.68 -4.23
C GLU A 62 -15.14 -4.15 -4.11
N ASN A 63 -14.38 -5.07 -4.72
CA ASN A 63 -14.67 -6.49 -4.63
C ASN A 63 -14.33 -7.05 -3.25
N ALA A 64 -13.27 -6.56 -2.59
CA ALA A 64 -12.95 -6.92 -1.21
C ALA A 64 -14.09 -6.51 -0.26
N LEU A 65 -14.66 -5.32 -0.44
CA LEU A 65 -15.78 -4.82 0.34
C LEU A 65 -17.04 -5.68 0.12
N LYS A 66 -17.34 -6.05 -1.12
CA LYS A 66 -18.46 -6.97 -1.43
C LYS A 66 -18.27 -8.33 -0.76
N THR A 67 -17.07 -8.91 -0.83
CA THR A 67 -16.74 -10.18 -0.16
C THR A 67 -16.85 -10.05 1.36
N TYR A 68 -16.42 -8.93 1.94
CA TYR A 68 -16.48 -8.73 3.39
C TYR A 68 -17.93 -8.57 3.89
N LYS A 69 -18.78 -7.85 3.13
CA LYS A 69 -20.19 -7.60 3.49
C LYS A 69 -21.09 -8.82 3.34
N ASP A 70 -20.70 -9.82 2.55
CA ASP A 70 -21.48 -11.03 2.33
C ASP A 70 -21.19 -12.09 3.42
N PRO A 71 -22.17 -12.48 4.25
CA PRO A 71 -22.00 -13.48 5.30
C PRO A 71 -21.51 -14.84 4.81
N GLU A 72 -21.75 -15.20 3.54
CA GLU A 72 -21.26 -16.45 2.95
C GLU A 72 -19.76 -16.44 2.64
N THR A 73 -19.15 -15.25 2.54
CA THR A 73 -17.76 -15.10 2.08
C THR A 73 -16.87 -14.36 3.05
N SER A 74 -17.42 -13.58 3.98
CA SER A 74 -16.68 -12.75 4.95
C SER A 74 -15.68 -13.53 5.81
N PHE A 75 -15.89 -14.84 6.00
CA PHE A 75 -14.97 -15.71 6.72
C PHE A 75 -13.56 -15.73 6.11
N VAL A 76 -13.39 -15.40 4.83
CA VAL A 76 -12.07 -15.39 4.17
C VAL A 76 -11.13 -14.34 4.74
N PHE A 77 -11.64 -13.36 5.49
CA PHE A 77 -10.83 -12.36 6.18
C PHE A 77 -10.35 -12.81 7.58
N ILE A 78 -10.74 -14.00 8.03
CA ILE A 78 -10.39 -14.54 9.34
C ILE A 78 -9.44 -15.74 9.14
N PRO A 79 -8.12 -15.60 9.39
CA PRO A 79 -7.13 -16.64 9.08
C PRO A 79 -7.45 -18.02 9.63
N ALA A 80 -7.91 -18.12 10.89
CA ALA A 80 -8.29 -19.39 11.49
C ALA A 80 -9.45 -20.06 10.74
N LYS A 81 -10.48 -19.30 10.34
CA LYS A 81 -11.62 -19.83 9.57
C LYS A 81 -11.21 -20.26 8.16
N VAL A 82 -10.31 -19.52 7.53
CA VAL A 82 -9.75 -19.85 6.22
C VAL A 82 -9.06 -21.22 6.25
N ILE A 83 -8.24 -21.48 7.28
CA ILE A 83 -7.51 -22.75 7.42
C ILE A 83 -8.49 -23.91 7.63
N THR A 84 -9.56 -23.72 8.42
CA THR A 84 -10.53 -24.79 8.71
C THR A 84 -11.56 -25.03 7.60
N ALA A 85 -11.89 -24.03 6.78
CA ALA A 85 -12.95 -24.12 5.78
C ALA A 85 -12.61 -25.00 4.57
N GLY A 86 -11.33 -25.32 4.37
CA GLY A 86 -10.84 -26.10 3.24
C GLY A 86 -10.73 -25.31 1.94
N TYR A 87 -9.96 -25.85 1.00
CA TYR A 87 -9.55 -25.17 -0.23
C TYR A 87 -10.72 -24.72 -1.11
N GLU A 88 -11.67 -25.61 -1.38
CA GLU A 88 -12.79 -25.34 -2.29
C GLU A 88 -13.72 -24.24 -1.77
N SER A 89 -14.01 -24.25 -0.46
CA SER A 89 -14.83 -23.22 0.19
C SER A 89 -14.17 -21.85 0.09
N VAL A 90 -12.88 -21.76 0.41
CA VAL A 90 -12.11 -20.49 0.31
C VAL A 90 -12.06 -20.02 -1.13
N GLN A 91 -11.78 -20.92 -2.08
CA GLN A 91 -11.73 -20.61 -3.50
C GLN A 91 -13.07 -20.07 -4.03
N LYS A 92 -14.18 -20.72 -3.67
CA LYS A 92 -15.54 -20.28 -4.05
C LYS A 92 -15.83 -18.89 -3.50
N ALA A 93 -15.52 -18.64 -2.22
CA ALA A 93 -15.73 -17.35 -1.59
C ALA A 93 -14.88 -16.22 -2.22
N LEU A 94 -13.59 -16.46 -2.44
CA LEU A 94 -12.69 -15.48 -3.06
C LEU A 94 -13.08 -15.15 -4.52
N THR A 95 -13.68 -16.09 -5.24
CA THR A 95 -14.04 -15.89 -6.65
C THR A 95 -15.45 -15.34 -6.87
N LYS A 96 -16.37 -15.49 -5.90
CA LYS A 96 -17.78 -15.02 -5.99
C LYS A 96 -17.89 -13.57 -6.49
N TYR A 97 -17.13 -12.66 -5.87
CA TYR A 97 -17.08 -11.25 -6.27
C TYR A 97 -15.79 -10.87 -7.02
N ARG A 98 -15.04 -11.85 -7.55
CA ARG A 98 -13.77 -11.60 -8.25
C ARG A 98 -12.73 -10.86 -7.39
N LEU A 99 -12.69 -11.15 -6.10
CA LEU A 99 -11.58 -10.76 -5.24
C LEU A 99 -10.31 -11.49 -5.69
N ALA A 100 -10.41 -12.79 -5.93
CA ALA A 100 -9.44 -13.56 -6.71
C ALA A 100 -9.83 -13.60 -8.20
N LEU A 101 -8.92 -13.15 -9.07
CA LEU A 101 -9.01 -13.27 -10.53
C LEU A 101 -8.38 -14.57 -11.04
N GLN A 102 -7.32 -15.05 -10.39
CA GLN A 102 -6.65 -16.31 -10.72
C GLN A 102 -7.05 -17.36 -9.70
N LYS A 103 -8.18 -18.03 -9.98
CA LYS A 103 -8.89 -18.95 -9.08
C LYS A 103 -7.98 -19.86 -8.24
N ASN A 104 -7.04 -20.58 -8.85
CA ASN A 104 -6.17 -21.50 -8.11
C ASN A 104 -5.03 -20.73 -7.41
N LYS A 105 -4.19 -20.04 -8.19
CA LYS A 105 -2.99 -19.37 -7.68
C LYS A 105 -3.26 -18.37 -6.56
N GLN A 106 -4.29 -17.54 -6.68
CA GLN A 106 -4.59 -16.54 -5.65
C GLN A 106 -5.26 -17.15 -4.42
N THR A 107 -5.94 -18.29 -4.56
CA THR A 107 -6.39 -19.08 -3.41
C THR A 107 -5.19 -19.65 -2.65
N ASP A 108 -4.20 -20.22 -3.35
CA ASP A 108 -2.97 -20.73 -2.73
C ASP A 108 -2.23 -19.63 -1.96
N ILE A 109 -2.12 -18.44 -2.55
CA ILE A 109 -1.51 -17.25 -1.92
C ILE A 109 -2.27 -16.84 -0.67
N TRP A 110 -3.60 -16.77 -0.74
CA TRP A 110 -4.45 -16.36 0.38
C TRP A 110 -4.35 -17.33 1.56
N LEU A 111 -4.46 -18.64 1.29
CA LEU A 111 -4.28 -19.70 2.28
C LEU A 111 -2.89 -19.63 2.90
N LYS A 112 -1.85 -19.46 2.08
CA LYS A 112 -0.46 -19.38 2.57
C LYS A 112 -0.25 -18.20 3.51
N LEU A 113 -0.83 -17.03 3.20
CA LEU A 113 -0.75 -15.85 4.06
C LEU A 113 -1.52 -16.04 5.37
N CYS A 114 -2.73 -16.58 5.32
CA CYS A 114 -3.50 -16.89 6.52
C CYS A 114 -2.73 -17.85 7.44
N GLN A 115 -2.18 -18.92 6.88
CA GLN A 115 -1.32 -19.87 7.60
C GLN A 115 -0.08 -19.18 8.20
N THR A 116 0.55 -18.28 7.44
CA THR A 116 1.74 -17.56 7.90
C THR A 116 1.45 -16.63 9.06
N PHE A 117 0.36 -15.87 9.03
CA PHE A 117 -0.03 -15.01 10.16
C PHE A 117 -0.45 -15.82 11.39
N ILE A 118 -1.05 -17.00 11.20
CA ILE A 118 -1.32 -17.94 12.30
C ILE A 118 -0.02 -18.43 12.92
N GLU A 119 0.93 -18.91 12.12
CA GLU A 119 2.22 -19.42 12.59
C GLU A 119 3.05 -18.36 13.34
N PHE A 120 3.09 -17.11 12.86
CA PHE A 120 3.97 -16.08 13.42
C PHE A 120 3.32 -15.18 14.47
N SER A 121 1.99 -15.20 14.59
CA SER A 121 1.27 -14.16 15.33
C SER A 121 -0.17 -14.49 15.70
N ASP A 122 -0.56 -15.77 15.77
CA ASP A 122 -1.93 -16.21 16.08
C ASP A 122 -3.01 -15.58 15.18
N GLY A 123 -2.66 -15.29 13.93
CA GLY A 123 -3.57 -14.67 12.96
C GLY A 123 -3.67 -13.15 13.11
N SER A 124 -2.77 -12.52 13.87
CA SER A 124 -2.79 -11.08 14.11
C SER A 124 -1.71 -10.30 13.39
N VAL A 125 -2.11 -9.43 12.47
CA VAL A 125 -1.21 -8.49 11.79
C VAL A 125 -0.62 -7.47 12.78
N ILE A 126 -1.41 -7.05 13.77
CA ILE A 126 -0.96 -6.14 14.83
C ILE A 126 0.15 -6.80 15.67
N LYS A 127 -0.07 -8.04 16.14
CA LYS A 127 0.97 -8.79 16.86
C LYS A 127 2.20 -9.04 15.98
N PHE A 128 2.00 -9.38 14.71
CA PHE A 128 3.10 -9.56 13.75
C PHE A 128 3.98 -8.31 13.64
N ALA A 129 3.37 -7.13 13.47
CA ALA A 129 4.11 -5.88 13.43
C ALA A 129 4.80 -5.59 14.78
N ASN A 130 4.12 -5.84 15.91
CA ASN A 130 4.67 -5.62 17.24
C ASN A 130 5.89 -6.51 17.54
N ASN A 131 5.86 -7.78 17.11
CA ASN A 131 7.00 -8.70 17.21
C ASN A 131 8.26 -8.21 16.47
N LEU A 132 8.09 -7.25 15.56
CA LEU A 132 9.16 -6.60 14.79
C LEU A 132 9.30 -5.11 15.19
N ASP A 133 8.96 -4.80 16.45
CA ASP A 133 9.03 -3.49 17.11
C ASP A 133 8.20 -2.38 16.45
N ASN A 134 7.22 -2.77 15.62
CA ASN A 134 6.50 -1.91 14.70
C ASN A 134 7.43 -1.13 13.75
N ASP A 135 8.64 -1.63 13.49
CA ASP A 135 9.63 -0.95 12.67
C ASP A 135 9.50 -1.34 11.20
N VAL A 136 9.24 -0.34 10.35
CA VAL A 136 9.12 -0.50 8.88
C VAL A 136 10.29 -1.26 8.27
N ASN A 137 11.52 -1.01 8.72
CA ASN A 137 12.71 -1.68 8.19
C ASN A 137 12.82 -3.13 8.66
N LYS A 138 12.50 -3.41 9.94
CA LYS A 138 12.51 -4.78 10.47
C LYS A 138 11.44 -5.64 9.81
N ILE A 139 10.22 -5.11 9.69
CA ILE A 139 9.10 -5.77 8.99
C ILE A 139 9.50 -6.10 7.55
N ARG A 140 10.01 -5.10 6.82
CA ARG A 140 10.46 -5.29 5.43
C ARG A 140 11.59 -6.30 5.33
N HIS A 141 12.60 -6.22 6.19
CA HIS A 141 13.73 -7.14 6.19
C HIS A 141 13.26 -8.59 6.40
N PHE A 142 12.45 -8.82 7.45
CA PHE A 142 11.91 -10.13 7.75
C PHE A 142 11.13 -10.70 6.57
N MET A 143 10.19 -9.94 6.02
CA MET A 143 9.36 -10.39 4.90
C MET A 143 10.14 -10.57 3.60
N GLN A 144 11.26 -9.88 3.37
CA GLN A 144 11.95 -9.90 2.08
C GLN A 144 13.23 -10.73 2.06
N LYS A 145 13.82 -10.98 3.23
CA LYS A 145 15.12 -11.65 3.37
C LYS A 145 15.01 -12.94 4.16
N GLU A 146 14.36 -12.93 5.32
CA GLU A 146 14.32 -14.07 6.22
C GLU A 146 13.20 -15.06 5.87
N ALA A 147 11.98 -14.54 5.66
CA ALA A 147 10.77 -15.33 5.51
C ALA A 147 10.06 -15.12 4.15
N LYS A 148 10.79 -14.71 3.11
CA LYS A 148 10.20 -14.31 1.80
C LYS A 148 9.16 -15.27 1.22
N LYS A 149 9.45 -16.58 1.24
CA LYS A 149 8.55 -17.60 0.71
C LYS A 149 7.25 -17.76 1.51
N LYS A 150 7.19 -17.26 2.75
CA LYS A 150 6.00 -17.27 3.60
C LYS A 150 5.04 -16.12 3.26
N PHE A 151 5.50 -15.08 2.58
CA PHE A 151 4.68 -13.92 2.19
C PHE A 151 4.57 -13.80 0.66
N PRO A 152 3.92 -14.75 -0.02
CA PRO A 152 3.81 -14.70 -1.47
C PRO A 152 3.08 -13.42 -1.92
N TYR A 153 3.60 -12.79 -2.97
CA TYR A 153 3.23 -11.46 -3.47
C TYR A 153 3.48 -10.30 -2.51
N LEU A 154 3.02 -10.41 -1.26
CA LEU A 154 3.13 -9.34 -0.26
C LEU A 154 4.58 -8.96 0.08
N SER A 155 5.53 -9.90 0.02
CA SER A 155 6.97 -9.61 0.16
C SER A 155 7.62 -8.92 -1.04
N GLY A 156 6.94 -8.78 -2.18
CA GLY A 156 7.50 -8.08 -3.34
C GLY A 156 7.80 -6.63 -3.01
N ASN A 157 8.90 -6.07 -3.54
CA ASN A 157 9.36 -4.71 -3.21
C ASN A 157 8.24 -3.67 -3.23
N LYS A 158 7.46 -3.64 -4.33
CA LYS A 158 6.36 -2.69 -4.53
C LYS A 158 5.19 -2.93 -3.56
N LEU A 159 4.70 -4.16 -3.47
CA LEU A 159 3.54 -4.49 -2.65
C LEU A 159 3.82 -4.38 -1.15
N CYS A 160 5.02 -4.78 -0.71
CA CYS A 160 5.42 -4.64 0.69
C CYS A 160 5.44 -3.16 1.09
N ASN A 161 6.00 -2.29 0.24
CA ASN A 161 6.01 -0.85 0.49
C ASN A 161 4.59 -0.25 0.50
N TYR A 162 3.74 -0.64 -0.44
CA TYR A 162 2.35 -0.16 -0.49
C TYR A 162 1.53 -0.67 0.70
N TRP A 163 1.70 -1.93 1.10
CA TRP A 163 1.07 -2.48 2.28
C TRP A 163 1.46 -1.72 3.56
N LEU A 164 2.74 -1.40 3.74
CA LEU A 164 3.21 -0.59 4.88
C LEU A 164 2.60 0.82 4.88
N TYR A 165 2.47 1.44 3.71
CA TYR A 165 1.75 2.70 3.56
C TYR A 165 0.28 2.56 3.98
N VAL A 166 -0.43 1.55 3.48
CA VAL A 166 -1.84 1.29 3.82
C VAL A 166 -2.00 1.04 5.31
N LEU A 167 -1.12 0.25 5.94
CA LEU A 167 -1.15 0.05 7.39
C LEU A 167 -0.95 1.38 8.14
N SER A 168 0.00 2.22 7.74
CA SER A 168 0.23 3.53 8.40
C SER A 168 -0.95 4.49 8.28
N LYS A 169 -1.80 4.33 7.25
CA LYS A 169 -2.90 5.25 6.96
C LYS A 169 -4.25 4.77 7.51
N TYR A 170 -4.52 3.48 7.42
CA TYR A 170 -5.86 2.91 7.70
C TYR A 170 -5.92 2.08 8.97
N THR A 171 -4.82 1.93 9.71
CA THR A 171 -4.77 1.19 10.96
C THR A 171 -4.14 2.05 12.07
N ALA A 172 -4.40 1.69 13.33
CA ALA A 172 -3.76 2.32 14.47
C ALA A 172 -2.43 1.63 14.87
N ILE A 173 -1.82 0.83 13.98
CA ILE A 173 -0.51 0.23 14.24
C ILE A 173 0.53 1.36 14.31
N PRO A 174 1.25 1.52 15.44
CA PRO A 174 2.17 2.64 15.63
C PRO A 174 3.50 2.37 14.91
N LEU A 175 3.47 2.38 13.58
CA LEU A 175 4.63 2.12 12.75
C LEU A 175 5.71 3.19 12.99
N LYS A 176 6.93 2.72 13.25
CA LYS A 176 8.14 3.53 13.39
C LYS A 176 8.88 3.57 12.06
N ASN A 177 9.70 4.62 11.88
CA ASN A 177 10.52 4.78 10.69
C ASN A 177 9.70 4.82 9.39
N THR A 178 8.51 5.43 9.42
CA THR A 178 7.59 5.58 8.27
C THR A 178 8.18 6.44 7.16
N ASN A 179 9.15 7.30 7.46
CA ASN A 179 9.98 8.00 6.47
C ASN A 179 10.74 7.05 5.53
N ASN A 180 10.95 5.79 5.92
CA ASN A 180 11.56 4.77 5.05
C ASN A 180 10.55 4.02 4.17
N ILE A 181 9.24 4.32 4.28
CA ILE A 181 8.24 3.93 3.28
C ILE A 181 8.44 4.89 2.10
N TYR A 182 9.05 4.37 1.03
CA TYR A 182 9.45 5.22 -0.08
C TYR A 182 8.24 5.63 -0.93
N ILE A 183 8.35 6.78 -1.59
CA ILE A 183 7.36 7.19 -2.59
C ILE A 183 7.40 6.21 -3.78
N ALA A 184 6.24 5.66 -4.14
CA ALA A 184 6.11 4.79 -5.29
C ALA A 184 6.30 5.61 -6.59
N ALA A 185 7.51 5.51 -7.16
CA ALA A 185 7.89 6.14 -8.42
C ALA A 185 7.21 5.46 -9.63
N ASP A 186 5.89 5.61 -9.73
CA ASP A 186 5.13 5.28 -10.94
C ASP A 186 5.25 6.37 -12.01
N ARG A 187 4.58 6.19 -13.15
CA ARG A 187 4.67 7.15 -14.26
C ARG A 187 4.25 8.57 -13.88
N HIS A 188 3.28 8.74 -12.99
CA HIS A 188 2.77 10.06 -12.60
C HIS A 188 3.70 10.73 -11.62
N VAL A 189 4.18 9.99 -10.61
CA VAL A 189 5.18 10.51 -9.68
C VAL A 189 6.48 10.85 -10.39
N ILE A 190 6.93 10.03 -11.35
CA ILE A 190 8.11 10.32 -12.19
C ILE A 190 7.90 11.62 -12.98
N ARG A 191 6.75 11.77 -13.66
CA ARG A 191 6.43 12.99 -14.41
C ARG A 191 6.35 14.23 -13.52
N ALA A 192 5.74 14.12 -12.34
CA ALA A 192 5.69 15.21 -11.35
C ALA A 192 7.09 15.59 -10.86
N SER A 193 7.93 14.60 -10.56
CA SER A 193 9.32 14.82 -10.12
C SER A 193 10.12 15.57 -11.19
N TYR A 194 9.97 15.20 -12.46
CA TYR A 194 10.59 15.89 -13.58
C TYR A 194 10.03 17.32 -13.75
N LYS A 195 8.71 17.50 -13.69
CA LYS A 195 8.04 18.81 -13.82
C LYS A 195 8.46 19.79 -12.72
N LEU A 196 8.74 19.29 -11.52
CA LEU A 196 9.26 20.08 -10.39
C LEU A 196 10.75 20.41 -10.53
N GLY A 197 11.47 19.80 -11.49
CA GLY A 197 12.91 19.94 -11.64
C GLY A 197 13.74 19.11 -10.65
N LEU A 198 13.10 18.18 -9.93
CA LEU A 198 13.78 17.30 -8.96
C LEU A 198 14.69 16.27 -9.65
N ILE A 199 14.31 15.84 -10.85
CA ILE A 199 15.12 14.97 -11.70
C ILE A 199 15.33 15.58 -13.09
N THR A 200 16.43 15.24 -13.75
CA THR A 200 16.71 15.66 -15.13
C THR A 200 15.99 14.78 -16.16
N LYS A 201 16.00 15.22 -17.42
CA LYS A 201 15.46 14.44 -18.54
C LYS A 201 16.23 13.13 -18.72
N GLU A 202 17.57 13.16 -18.61
CA GLU A 202 18.39 11.94 -18.70
C GLU A 202 18.05 10.95 -17.59
N GLN A 203 17.79 11.44 -16.37
CA GLN A 203 17.37 10.59 -15.25
C GLN A 203 15.97 10.00 -15.49
N MET A 204 15.05 10.77 -16.09
CA MET A 204 13.69 10.32 -16.41
C MET A 204 13.69 9.20 -17.46
N GLU A 205 14.57 9.26 -18.46
CA GLU A 205 14.69 8.29 -19.55
C GLU A 205 15.56 7.06 -19.17
N SER A 206 16.21 7.10 -18.00
CA SER A 206 17.05 6.02 -17.51
C SER A 206 16.27 4.77 -17.08
N SER A 207 16.85 3.59 -17.30
CA SER A 207 16.36 2.33 -16.71
C SER A 207 16.37 2.32 -15.17
N LYS A 208 17.09 3.27 -14.55
CA LYS A 208 17.16 3.46 -13.09
C LYS A 208 16.24 4.56 -12.56
N VAL A 209 15.36 5.13 -13.39
CA VAL A 209 14.50 6.28 -13.04
C VAL A 209 13.78 6.12 -11.70
N GLN A 210 13.26 4.93 -11.40
CA GLN A 210 12.54 4.69 -10.14
C GLN A 210 13.44 4.88 -8.92
N THR A 211 14.65 4.32 -8.96
CA THR A 211 15.63 4.47 -7.88
C THR A 211 16.08 5.92 -7.77
N SER A 212 16.32 6.61 -8.89
CA SER A 212 16.69 8.02 -8.90
C SER A 212 15.62 8.90 -8.24
N VAL A 213 14.35 8.70 -8.59
CA VAL A 213 13.22 9.44 -8.01
C VAL A 213 13.07 9.16 -6.52
N ILE A 214 13.13 7.89 -6.10
CA ILE A 214 13.05 7.51 -4.69
C ILE A 214 14.16 8.19 -3.88
N SER A 215 15.41 8.11 -4.36
CA SER A 215 16.56 8.72 -3.68
C SER A 215 16.49 10.25 -3.67
N ALA A 216 16.02 10.87 -4.76
CA ALA A 216 15.88 12.32 -4.84
C ALA A 216 14.85 12.83 -3.83
N TRP A 217 13.66 12.21 -3.75
CA TRP A 217 12.67 12.58 -2.75
C TRP A 217 13.14 12.30 -1.32
N ALA A 218 13.81 11.17 -1.07
CA ALA A 218 14.34 10.88 0.26
C ALA A 218 15.34 11.97 0.73
N LYS A 219 16.15 12.48 -0.18
CA LYS A 219 17.09 13.58 0.08
C LYS A 219 16.37 14.92 0.25
N GLU A 220 15.45 15.26 -0.65
CA GLU A 220 14.75 16.55 -0.67
C GLU A 220 13.90 16.76 0.58
N LEU A 221 13.30 15.70 1.12
CA LEU A 221 12.43 15.75 2.29
C LEU A 221 13.18 15.61 3.61
N GLN A 222 14.49 15.37 3.58
CA GLN A 222 15.27 15.16 4.80
C GLN A 222 15.28 16.42 5.68
N GLY A 223 14.80 16.31 6.91
CA GLY A 223 14.72 17.43 7.85
C GLY A 223 13.54 18.37 7.62
N THR A 224 12.62 18.01 6.71
CA THR A 224 11.39 18.77 6.46
C THR A 224 10.20 18.23 7.26
N GLU A 225 9.07 18.92 7.18
CA GLU A 225 7.79 18.49 7.75
C GLU A 225 7.16 17.27 7.02
N PHE A 226 7.64 16.94 5.82
CA PHE A 226 7.07 15.89 4.99
C PHE A 226 7.84 14.59 5.09
N VAL A 227 7.11 13.48 5.09
CA VAL A 227 7.62 12.16 4.75
C VAL A 227 7.17 11.77 3.33
N PRO A 228 7.88 10.86 2.62
CA PRO A 228 7.57 10.53 1.23
C PRO A 228 6.12 10.13 0.98
N THR A 229 5.49 9.47 1.96
CA THR A 229 4.09 9.03 1.89
C THR A 229 3.08 10.17 1.90
N ASN A 230 3.43 11.36 2.45
CA ASN A 230 2.59 12.54 2.38
C ASN A 230 2.42 13.03 0.95
N LEU A 231 3.45 12.87 0.12
CA LEU A 231 3.50 13.42 -1.24
C LEU A 231 3.04 12.43 -2.32
N GLN A 232 2.85 11.15 -1.97
CA GLN A 232 2.42 10.11 -2.92
C GLN A 232 1.17 10.52 -3.71
N ASN A 233 0.09 10.87 -3.03
CA ASN A 233 -1.18 11.20 -3.67
C ASN A 233 -1.21 12.63 -4.24
N PRO A 234 -0.72 13.67 -3.53
CA PRO A 234 -0.66 15.01 -4.09
C PRO A 234 0.08 15.06 -5.44
N LEU A 235 1.27 14.45 -5.53
CA LEU A 235 2.05 14.45 -6.76
C LEU A 235 1.37 13.63 -7.87
N TRP A 236 0.77 12.51 -7.51
CA TRP A 236 0.06 11.66 -8.46
C TRP A 236 -1.17 12.38 -9.05
N LEU A 237 -2.00 13.01 -8.21
CA LEU A 237 -3.18 13.75 -8.65
C LEU A 237 -2.81 14.99 -9.43
N TRP A 238 -1.80 15.73 -8.98
CA TRP A 238 -1.29 16.89 -9.71
C TRP A 238 -0.82 16.50 -11.12
N SER A 239 -0.07 15.40 -11.27
CA SER A 239 0.32 14.90 -12.58
C SER A 239 -0.83 14.31 -13.40
N ARG A 240 -1.82 13.70 -12.75
CA ARG A 240 -2.97 13.09 -13.43
C ARG A 240 -3.93 14.14 -13.99
N ASN A 241 -4.03 15.30 -13.35
CA ASN A 241 -4.87 16.43 -13.77
C ASN A 241 -4.04 17.50 -14.49
N ASP A 242 -3.10 17.07 -15.34
CA ASP A 242 -2.32 17.92 -16.25
C ASP A 242 -1.56 19.11 -15.60
N PHE A 243 -1.13 18.96 -14.35
CA PHE A 243 -0.32 19.94 -13.62
C PHE A 243 -0.99 21.31 -13.46
N LYS A 244 -2.04 21.36 -12.63
CA LYS A 244 -2.65 22.63 -12.20
C LYS A 244 -1.57 23.61 -11.72
N ASP A 245 -1.77 24.89 -12.02
CA ASP A 245 -0.76 25.91 -11.78
C ASP A 245 -0.40 26.06 -10.30
N LEU A 246 0.84 26.46 -10.02
CA LEU A 246 1.40 26.57 -8.66
C LEU A 246 1.66 28.02 -8.24
N ASP A 247 1.25 28.99 -9.07
CA ASP A 247 1.39 30.43 -8.86
C ASP A 247 0.28 30.99 -7.95
#